data_AF-A0A1F7NMN6-F1
#
_entry.id   AF-A0A1F7NMN6-F1
#
_cell.length_a   1.000
_cell.length_b   1.000
_cell.length_c   1.000
_cell.angle_alpha   90.00
_cell.angle_beta   90.00
_cell.angle_gamma   90.00
#
_symmetry.space_group_name_H-M   'P 1'
#
loop_
_entity.id
_entity.type
_entity.pdbx_description
1 polymer ?
#
loop_
_entity_poly.entity_id
_entity_poly.type
_entity_poly.pdbx_seq_one_letter_code
_entity_poly.pdbx_strand_id
1 'polypeptide(L)'
;MLTLSPDELLEAMVQVAERDPSIARVLREIVTLDGAVRASALDLVGAHLKIHSAAGDVLDCVDALKRDDVARRLAERLGPPPAA
;
A
#
# COMPACT_ATOMS: atom_id res chain seq x y z
N MET A 1 -7.03 -19.21 -6.90
CA MET A 1 -6.94 -17.76 -6.62
C MET A 1 -6.08 -17.16 -7.70
N LEU A 2 -6.58 -16.17 -8.43
CA LEU A 2 -5.74 -15.38 -9.35
C LEU A 2 -4.96 -14.41 -8.47
N THR A 3 -3.67 -14.64 -8.31
CA THR A 3 -2.76 -13.67 -7.67
C THR A 3 -2.60 -12.50 -8.62
N LEU A 4 -3.01 -11.30 -8.21
CA LEU A 4 -2.79 -10.09 -9.00
C LEU A 4 -1.29 -9.84 -9.14
N SER A 5 -0.86 -9.42 -10.33
CA SER A 5 0.50 -8.96 -10.55
C SER A 5 0.76 -7.66 -9.76
N PRO A 6 2.03 -7.30 -9.49
CA PRO A 6 2.36 -6.05 -8.80
C PRO A 6 1.80 -4.80 -9.49
N ASP A 7 1.68 -4.82 -10.82
CA ASP A 7 1.10 -3.71 -11.59
C ASP A 7 -0.42 -3.61 -11.40
N GLU A 8 -1.12 -4.75 -11.35
CA GLU A 8 -2.56 -4.79 -11.08
C GLU A 8 -2.87 -4.37 -9.65
N LEU A 9 -2.03 -4.74 -8.68
CA LEU A 9 -2.14 -4.29 -7.29
C LEU A 9 -1.92 -2.78 -7.18
N LEU A 10 -0.89 -2.25 -7.84
CA LEU A 10 -0.63 -0.81 -7.89
C LEU A 10 -1.84 -0.05 -8.47
N GLU A 11 -2.38 -0.52 -9.59
CA GLU A 11 -3.52 0.12 -10.24
C GLU A 11 -4.78 0.05 -9.36
N ALA A 12 -5.04 -1.10 -8.72
CA ALA A 12 -6.14 -1.24 -7.77
C ALA A 12 -6.03 -0.24 -6.61
N MET A 13 -4.83 -0.07 -6.04
CA MET A 13 -4.58 0.89 -4.98
C MET A 13 -4.80 2.35 -5.43
N VAL A 14 -4.36 2.70 -6.64
CA VAL A 14 -4.61 4.03 -7.23
C VAL A 14 -6.10 4.26 -7.39
N GLN A 15 -6.84 3.31 -7.96
CA GLN A 15 -8.29 3.43 -8.17
C GLN A 15 -9.06 3.58 -6.86
N VAL A 16 -8.65 2.87 -5.80
CA VAL A 16 -9.25 3.04 -4.48
C VAL A 16 -8.92 4.42 -3.90
N ALA A 17 -7.68 4.88 -4.03
CA ALA A 17 -7.26 6.21 -3.57
C ALA A 17 -8.00 7.35 -4.30
N GLU A 18 -8.29 7.20 -5.58
CA GLU A 18 -9.08 8.17 -6.36
C GLU A 18 -10.53 8.27 -5.85
N ARG A 19 -11.08 7.16 -5.35
CA ARG A 19 -12.46 7.08 -4.85
C ARG A 19 -12.58 7.49 -3.37
N ASP A 20 -11.54 7.29 -2.58
CA ASP A 20 -11.53 7.54 -1.14
C ASP A 20 -10.33 8.40 -0.71
N PRO A 21 -10.55 9.70 -0.41
CA PRO A 21 -9.51 10.60 0.05
C PRO A 21 -8.82 10.18 1.35
N SER A 22 -9.51 9.43 2.22
CA SER A 22 -8.93 8.94 3.47
C SER A 22 -7.89 7.85 3.19
N ILE A 23 -8.18 6.93 2.26
CA ILE A 23 -7.24 5.92 1.81
C ILE A 23 -6.08 6.57 1.05
N ALA A 24 -6.36 7.55 0.19
CA ALA A 24 -5.30 8.31 -0.50
C ALA A 24 -4.32 8.95 0.50
N ARG A 25 -4.82 9.54 1.59
CA ARG A 25 -3.97 10.13 2.63
C ARG A 25 -3.08 9.06 3.28
N VAL A 26 -3.65 7.95 3.71
CA VAL A 26 -2.89 6.85 4.35
C VAL A 26 -1.83 6.30 3.41
N LEU A 27 -2.15 6.08 2.13
CA LEU A 27 -1.19 5.60 1.16
C LEU A 27 -0.04 6.58 0.94
N ARG A 28 -0.31 7.89 0.87
CA ARG A 28 0.73 8.92 0.79
C ARG A 28 1.64 8.92 2.03
N GLU A 29 1.06 8.80 3.21
CA GLU A 29 1.84 8.70 4.45
C GLU A 29 2.74 7.45 4.43
N ILE A 30 2.22 6.28 4.06
CA ILE A 30 3.00 5.03 3.97
C ILE A 30 4.18 5.16 2.99
N VAL A 31 3.94 5.65 1.77
CA VAL A 31 4.99 5.71 0.74
C VAL A 31 6.06 6.77 1.00
N THR A 32 5.79 7.74 1.89
CA THR A 32 6.79 8.74 2.31
C THR A 32 7.72 8.25 3.43
N LEU A 33 7.41 7.12 4.06
CA LEU A 33 8.31 6.49 5.03
C LEU A 33 9.61 6.02 4.35
N ASP A 34 10.69 6.01 5.11
CA ASP A 34 11.92 5.31 4.73
C ASP A 34 11.62 3.84 4.38
N GLY A 35 12.32 3.30 3.37
CA GLY A 35 12.03 1.95 2.85
C GLY A 35 12.11 0.85 3.90
N ALA A 36 13.13 0.88 4.77
CA ALA A 36 13.30 -0.12 5.82
C ALA A 36 12.23 0.03 6.93
N VAL A 37 11.88 1.27 7.26
CA VAL A 37 10.80 1.58 8.22
C VAL A 37 9.45 1.13 7.67
N ARG A 38 9.13 1.45 6.42
CA ARG A 38 7.91 1.04 5.72
C ARG A 38 7.79 -0.47 5.71
N ALA A 39 8.84 -1.18 5.28
CA ALA A 39 8.82 -2.63 5.19
C ALA A 39 8.56 -3.28 6.56
N SER A 40 9.27 -2.82 7.60
CA SER A 40 9.12 -3.34 8.97
C SER A 40 7.73 -3.07 9.55
N ALA A 41 7.17 -1.87 9.31
CA ALA A 41 5.84 -1.51 9.76
C ALA A 41 4.76 -2.37 9.07
N LEU A 42 4.90 -2.59 7.77
CA LEU A 42 3.99 -3.42 6.99
C LEU A 42 4.11 -4.91 7.32
N ASP A 43 5.28 -5.39 7.73
CA ASP A 43 5.42 -6.75 8.27
C ASP A 43 4.61 -6.94 9.55
N LEU A 44 4.62 -5.96 10.46
CA LEU A 44 3.79 -6.00 11.67
C LEU A 44 2.29 -5.99 11.34
N VAL A 45 1.86 -5.10 10.43
CA VAL A 45 0.47 -5.04 9.96
C VAL A 45 0.07 -6.35 9.29
N GLY A 46 0.91 -6.89 8.41
CA GLY A 46 0.67 -8.17 7.72
C GLY A 46 0.55 -9.34 8.70
N ALA A 47 1.38 -9.39 9.75
CA ALA A 47 1.27 -10.40 10.80
C ALA A 47 -0.06 -10.30 11.57
N HIS A 48 -0.49 -9.08 11.91
CA HIS A 48 -1.78 -8.85 12.57
C HIS A 48 -2.96 -9.26 11.67
N LEU A 49 -2.92 -8.89 10.38
CA LEU A 49 -3.96 -9.23 9.42
C LEU A 49 -4.08 -10.74 9.20
N LYS A 50 -2.97 -11.48 9.13
CA LYS A 50 -2.99 -12.95 8.99
C LYS A 50 -3.72 -13.66 10.14
N ILE A 51 -3.75 -13.05 11.33
CA ILE A 51 -4.43 -13.61 12.51
C ILE A 51 -5.93 -13.26 12.49
N HIS A 52 -6.28 -12.06 12.03
CA HIS A 52 -7.61 -11.48 12.24
C HIS A 52 -8.44 -11.27 10.96
N SER A 53 -7.87 -11.45 9.77
CA SER A 53 -8.53 -11.19 8.48
C SER A 53 -8.27 -12.32 7.48
N ALA A 54 -9.34 -12.71 6.76
CA ALA A 54 -9.27 -13.69 5.67
C ALA A 54 -9.08 -13.03 4.28
N ALA A 55 -8.90 -11.71 4.22
CA ALA A 55 -8.82 -10.96 2.97
C ALA A 55 -7.41 -11.04 2.36
N GLY A 56 -7.18 -12.04 1.51
CA GLY A 56 -5.88 -12.28 0.85
C GLY A 56 -5.44 -11.13 -0.07
N ASP A 57 -6.38 -10.43 -0.69
CA ASP A 57 -6.16 -9.24 -1.51
C ASP A 57 -5.53 -8.07 -0.73
N VAL A 58 -5.90 -7.91 0.55
CA VAL A 58 -5.29 -6.91 1.43
C VAL A 58 -3.85 -7.29 1.76
N LEU A 59 -3.56 -8.58 1.99
CA LEU A 59 -2.20 -9.05 2.23
C LEU A 59 -1.32 -8.86 0.99
N ASP A 60 -1.84 -9.11 -0.20
CA ASP A 60 -1.13 -8.87 -1.46
C ASP A 60 -0.80 -7.37 -1.63
N CYS A 61 -1.72 -6.46 -1.29
CA CYS A 61 -1.46 -5.01 -1.29
C CYS A 61 -0.37 -4.62 -0.28
N VAL A 62 -0.39 -5.20 0.93
CA VAL A 62 0.62 -4.97 1.97
C VAL A 62 1.99 -5.45 1.48
N ASP A 63 2.06 -6.63 0.89
CA ASP A 63 3.31 -7.18 0.35
C ASP A 63 3.83 -6.35 -0.84
N ALA A 64 2.94 -5.83 -1.70
CA ALA A 64 3.33 -4.92 -2.76
C ALA A 64 3.91 -3.61 -2.21
N LEU A 65 3.28 -3.00 -1.21
CA LEU A 65 3.72 -1.74 -0.59
C LEU A 65 5.10 -1.81 0.09
N LYS A 66 5.53 -2.99 0.50
CA LYS A 66 6.88 -3.20 1.05
C LYS A 66 7.98 -2.96 0.03
N ARG A 67 7.67 -3.10 -1.27
CA ARG A 67 8.65 -2.98 -2.34
C ARG A 67 8.86 -1.51 -2.72
N ASP A 68 10.13 -1.08 -2.75
CA ASP A 68 10.50 0.30 -3.03
C ASP A 68 10.05 0.78 -4.42
N ASP A 69 10.06 -0.11 -5.42
CA ASP A 69 9.62 0.21 -6.77
C ASP A 69 8.12 0.52 -6.84
N VAL A 70 7.30 -0.25 -6.12
CA VAL A 70 5.85 -0.04 -6.03
C VAL A 70 5.56 1.24 -5.24
N ALA A 71 6.20 1.41 -4.08
CA ALA A 71 6.01 2.59 -3.24
C ALA A 71 6.38 3.89 -3.99
N ARG A 72 7.50 3.89 -4.72
CA ARG A 72 7.90 5.02 -5.56
C ARG A 72 6.87 5.34 -6.65
N ARG A 73 6.43 4.33 -7.40
CA ARG A 73 5.43 4.51 -8.47
C ARG A 73 4.09 5.00 -7.91
N LEU A 74 3.69 4.49 -6.75
CA LEU A 74 2.47 4.94 -6.09
C LEU A 74 2.59 6.39 -5.62
N ALA A 75 3.74 6.78 -5.05
CA ALA A 75 4.01 8.17 -4.67
C ALA A 75 3.96 9.13 -5.88
N GLU A 76 4.56 8.73 -7.01
CA GLU A 76 4.52 9.50 -8.26
C GLU A 76 3.09 9.72 -8.77
N ARG A 77 2.20 8.74 -8.58
CA ARG A 77 0.79 8.80 -9.01
C ARG A 77 -0.09 9.59 -8.04
N LEU A 78 0.10 9.41 -6.74
CA LEU A 78 -0.74 10.04 -5.71
C LEU A 78 -0.34 11.49 -5.42
N GLY A 79 0.89 11.87 -5.72
CA GLY A 79 1.47 13.16 -5.34
C GLY A 79 1.79 13.24 -3.83
N PRO A 80 2.34 14.36 -3.36
CA PRO A 80 2.71 14.54 -1.96
C PRO A 80 1.47 14.56 -1.04
N PRO A 81 1.62 14.17 0.24
CA PRO A 81 0.54 14.28 1.22
C PRO A 81 0.05 15.73 1.34
N PRO A 82 -1.28 15.95 1.50
CA PRO A 82 -1.80 17.29 1.76
C PRO A 82 -1.17 17.85 3.03
N ALA A 83 -0.92 19.17 3.06
CA ALA A 83 -0.41 19.85 4.25
C ALA A 83 -1.37 19.60 5.42
N ALA A 84 -0.80 19.25 6.57
CA ALA A 84 -1.53 18.93 7.80
C ALA A 84 -2.24 20.16 8.39
#